data_AF-A0A329ZLA6-F1
#
_entry.id   AF-A0A329ZLA6-F1
#
_cell.length_a   1.000
_cell.length_b   1.000
_cell.length_c   1.000
_cell.angle_alpha   90.00
_cell.angle_beta   90.00
_cell.angle_gamma   90.00
#
_symmetry.space_group_name_H-M   'P 1'
#
loop_
_entity.id
_entity.type
_entity.pdbx_description
1 polymer ?
#
loop_
_entity_poly.entity_id
_entity_poly.type
_entity_poly.pdbx_seq_one_letter_code
_entity_poly.pdbx_strand_id
1 'polypeptide(L)' 'MKKTNFFYFGLSCCLLGWAFIGFGFILFPLSLFFVLASRVVNIAFWAIIVSDIVGFSTSLYLIAHRIYSQL' A
#
# COMPACT_ATOMS: atom_id res chain seq x y z
N MET A 1 15.07 -10.43 12.55
CA MET A 1 14.33 -9.16 12.79
C MET A 1 13.07 -9.46 13.60
N LYS A 2 12.69 -8.61 14.57
CA LYS A 2 11.43 -8.79 15.33
C LYS A 2 10.24 -8.70 14.38
N LYS A 3 9.22 -9.53 14.57
CA LYS A 3 7.97 -9.54 13.77
C LYS A 3 7.33 -8.15 13.66
N THR A 4 7.43 -7.36 14.72
CA THR A 4 6.97 -5.97 14.78
C THR A 4 7.66 -5.04 13.78
N ASN A 5 8.91 -5.29 13.41
CA ASN A 5 9.65 -4.45 12.46
C ASN A 5 9.06 -4.56 11.05
N PHE A 6 8.55 -5.74 10.68
CA PHE A 6 7.85 -5.92 9.40
C PHE A 6 6.54 -5.14 9.35
N PHE A 7 5.83 -5.02 10.47
CA PHE A 7 4.62 -4.23 10.55
C PHE A 7 4.90 -2.74 10.30
N TYR A 8 5.93 -2.18 10.94
CA TYR A 8 6.33 -0.79 10.71
C TYR A 8 6.88 -0.57 9.29
N PHE A 9 7.57 -1.56 8.73
CA PHE A 9 8.05 -1.50 7.35
C PHE A 9 6.89 -1.45 6.36
N GLY A 10 5.87 -2.29 6.56
CA GLY A 10 4.64 -2.24 5.78
C GLY A 10 3.89 -0.91 5.91
N LEU A 11 3.76 -0.39 7.13
CA LEU A 11 3.17 0.93 7.37
C LEU A 11 3.92 2.06 6.64
N SER A 12 5.26 2.03 6.65
CA SER A 12 6.07 2.98 5.88
C SER A 12 5.85 2.83 4.37
N CYS A 13 5.74 1.60 3.86
CA CYS A 13 5.41 1.35 2.45
C CYS A 13 4.02 1.89 2.08
N CYS A 14 3.01 1.73 2.94
CA CYS A 14 1.68 2.30 2.74
C CYS A 14 1.74 3.83 2.64
N LEU A 15 2.42 4.49 3.60
CA LEU A 15 2.59 5.95 3.59
C LEU A 15 3.34 6.45 2.35
N LEU A 16 4.39 5.74 1.94
CA LEU A 16 5.14 6.06 0.72
C LEU A 16 4.29 5.83 -0.54
N GLY A 17 3.42 4.81 -0.55
CA GLY A 17 2.47 4.59 -1.64
C GLY A 17 1.49 5.75 -1.82
N TRP A 18 1.02 6.33 -0.72
CA TRP A 18 0.20 7.54 -0.73
C TRP A 18 0.98 8.80 -1.11
N ALA A 19 2.24 8.93 -0.67
CA ALA A 19 3.10 10.05 -1.07
C ALA A 19 3.43 10.01 -2.57
N PHE A 20 3.59 8.80 -3.13
CA PHE A 20 3.90 8.56 -4.53
C PHE A 20 2.79 7.77 -5.20
N ILE A 21 1.60 8.36 -5.31
CA ILE A 21 0.40 7.75 -5.91
C ILE A 21 0.67 7.11 -7.29
N GLY A 22 1.60 7.64 -8.09
CA GLY A 22 1.99 7.02 -9.38
C GLY A 22 2.76 5.69 -9.25
N PHE A 23 3.50 5.50 -8.17
CA PHE A 23 4.21 4.25 -7.82
C PHE A 23 3.42 3.36 -6.84
N GLY A 24 2.27 3.83 -6.35
CA GLY A 24 1.43 3.13 -5.39
C GLY A 24 1.03 1.72 -5.85
N PHE A 25 0.93 1.48 -7.17
CA PHE A 25 0.67 0.14 -7.73
C PHE A 25 1.66 -0.93 -7.22
N ILE A 26 2.92 -0.57 -6.93
CA ILE A 26 3.94 -1.50 -6.43
C ILE A 26 4.04 -1.43 -4.90
N LEU A 27 3.95 -0.22 -4.32
CA LEU A 27 4.13 -0.03 -2.88
C LEU A 27 2.98 -0.57 -2.03
N PHE A 28 1.73 -0.49 -2.50
CA PHE A 28 0.57 -0.98 -1.74
C PHE A 28 0.54 -2.52 -1.62
N PRO A 29 0.80 -3.33 -2.68
CA PRO A 29 0.95 -4.78 -2.53
C PRO A 29 2.13 -5.17 -1.64
N LEU A 30 3.23 -4.41 -1.71
CA LEU A 30 4.41 -4.65 -0.92
C LEU A 30 4.17 -4.35 0.57
N SER A 31 3.44 -3.26 0.87
CA SER A 31 2.93 -2.95 2.21
C SER A 31 2.13 -4.13 2.78
N LEU A 32 1.10 -4.59 2.06
CA LEU A 32 0.28 -5.73 2.44
C LEU A 32 1.12 -6.98 2.73
N PHE A 33 2.10 -7.30 1.88
CA PHE A 33 2.96 -8.45 2.08
C PHE A 33 3.70 -8.40 3.42
N PHE A 34 4.31 -7.25 3.76
CA PHE A 34 5.03 -7.09 5.02
C PHE A 34 4.10 -7.04 6.24
N VAL A 35 2.95 -6.39 6.11
CA VAL A 35 1.92 -6.33 7.15
C VAL A 35 1.38 -7.74 7.46
N LEU A 36 1.06 -8.55 6.45
CA LEU A 36 0.63 -9.94 6.65
C LEU A 36 1.76 -10.81 7.22
N ALA A 37 2.99 -10.66 6.72
CA ALA A 37 4.15 -11.42 7.22
C ALA A 37 4.45 -11.15 8.70
N SER A 38 4.12 -9.95 9.21
CA SER A 38 4.30 -9.59 10.62
C SER A 38 3.43 -10.42 11.57
N ARG A 39 2.30 -10.99 11.09
CA ARG A 39 1.26 -11.67 11.90
C ARG A 39 0.72 -10.81 13.07
N VAL A 40 0.83 -9.49 12.98
CA VAL A 40 0.27 -8.56 13.96
C VAL A 40 -1.14 -8.19 13.51
N VAL A 41 -2.15 -8.60 14.27
CA VAL A 41 -3.55 -8.27 14.01
C VAL A 41 -4.03 -7.31 15.10
N ASN A 42 -4.11 -6.03 14.75
CA ASN A 42 -4.63 -4.96 15.62
C ASN A 42 -5.51 -4.00 14.80
N ILE A 43 -6.04 -2.94 15.41
CA ILE A 43 -6.86 -1.96 14.67
C ILE A 43 -6.08 -1.30 13.52
N ALA A 44 -4.77 -1.06 13.73
CA ALA A 44 -3.91 -0.44 12.73
C ALA A 44 -3.71 -1.34 11.50
N PHE A 45 -3.66 -2.67 11.67
CA PHE A 45 -3.61 -3.64 10.59
C PHE A 45 -4.79 -3.45 9.63
N TRP A 46 -6.01 -3.37 10.18
CA TRP A 46 -7.22 -3.15 9.39
C TRP A 46 -7.21 -1.78 8.69
N ALA A 47 -6.74 -0.74 9.38
CA ALA A 47 -6.61 0.58 8.79
C ALA A 47 -5.63 0.59 7.60
N ILE A 48 -4.49 -0.12 7.72
CA ILE A 48 -3.51 -0.25 6.62
C ILE A 48 -4.12 -1.01 5.44
N ILE A 49 -4.84 -2.11 5.67
CA ILE A 49 -5.47 -2.87 4.58
C ILE A 49 -6.45 -2.01 3.80
N VAL A 50 -7.35 -1.30 4.49
CA VAL A 50 -8.34 -0.44 3.83
C VAL A 50 -7.63 0.67 3.06
N SER A 51 -6.61 1.28 3.66
CA SER A 51 -5.77 2.31 3.04
C SER A 51 -5.05 1.80 1.79
N ASP A 52 -4.48 0.60 1.83
CA ASP A 52 -3.78 -0.05 0.71
C ASP A 52 -4.75 -0.38 -0.43
N ILE A 53 -5.97 -0.85 -0.14
CA ILE A 53 -6.98 -1.13 -1.17
C ILE A 53 -7.40 0.17 -1.88
N VAL A 54 -7.74 1.21 -1.10
CA VAL A 54 -8.14 2.51 -1.64
C VAL A 54 -6.99 3.12 -2.45
N GLY A 55 -5.79 3.14 -1.87
CA GLY A 55 -4.58 3.64 -2.51
C GLY A 55 -4.32 2.91 -3.83
N PHE A 56 -4.34 1.59 -3.84
CA PHE A 56 -4.10 0.77 -5.02
C PHE A 56 -5.13 1.02 -6.13
N SER A 57 -6.42 1.09 -5.77
CA SER A 57 -7.48 1.42 -6.73
C SER A 57 -7.30 2.81 -7.33
N THR A 58 -6.94 3.82 -6.52
CA THR A 58 -6.69 5.18 -7.03
C THR A 58 -5.46 5.26 -7.93
N SER A 59 -4.36 4.57 -7.57
CA SER A 59 -3.17 4.45 -8.41
C SER A 59 -3.50 3.83 -9.77
N LEU A 60 -4.24 2.71 -9.78
CA LEU A 60 -4.69 2.06 -11.02
C LEU A 60 -5.56 2.98 -11.87
N TYR A 61 -6.51 3.67 -11.27
CA TYR A 61 -7.38 4.61 -11.96
C TYR A 61 -6.58 5.72 -12.64
N LEU A 62 -5.60 6.31 -11.95
CA LEU A 62 -4.76 7.38 -12.50
C LEU A 62 -3.86 6.89 -13.64
N ILE A 63 -3.31 5.67 -13.52
CA ILE A 63 -2.53 5.05 -14.60
C ILE A 63 -3.43 4.82 -15.82
N ALA A 64 -4.60 4.22 -15.63
CA ALA A 64 -5.56 3.94 -16.71
C ALA A 64 -6.05 5.23 -17.38
N HIS A 65 -6.41 6.24 -16.60
CA HIS A 65 -6.79 7.55 -17.12
C HIS A 65 -5.66 8.18 -17.92
N ARG A 66 -4.41 8.11 -17.43
CA ARG A 66 -3.26 8.65 -18.14
C ARG A 66 -3.06 7.97 -19.48
N ILE A 67 -3.14 6.64 -19.53
CA ILE A 67 -3.05 5.87 -20.77
C ILE A 67 -4.17 6.26 -21.74
N TYR A 68 -5.41 6.36 -21.26
CA TYR A 68 -6.55 6.75 -22.09
C TYR A 68 -6.42 8.17 -22.64
N SER A 69 -5.98 9.12 -21.81
CA SER A 69 -5.80 10.53 -22.22
C SER A 69 -4.64 10.76 -23.20
N GLN A 70 -3.75 9.77 -23.35
CA GLN A 70 -2.62 9.81 -24.29
C GLN A 70 -2.92 9.07 -25.60
N LEU A 71 -4.08 8.42 -25.69
CA LEU A 71 -4.59 7.72 -26.87
C LEU A 71 -5.53 8.64 -27.67
#